data_AF-A0A8T4CJ36-F1
#
_entry.id   AF-A0A8T4CJ36-F1
#
_cell.length_a   1.000
_cell.length_b   1.000
_cell.length_c   1.000
_cell.angle_alpha   90.00
_cell.angle_beta   90.00
_cell.angle_gamma   90.00
#
_symmetry.space_group_name_H-M   'P 1'
#
loop_
_entity.id
_entity.type
_entity.pdbx_description
1 polymer ?
#
loop_
_entity_poly.entity_id
_entity_poly.type
_entity_poly.pdbx_seq_one_letter_code
_entity_poly.pdbx_strand_id
1 'polypeptide(L)'
;MARYKPYDYNQLMMVPVSLEDQLMPGTLEYAIHHVVEERLDLSMFDDRYCNDETGRKAIDPKILFKIVLFGYSRGMISSRSLERACWENITFMALACGQKPDHSTIAAFVSSLDKEIEPLFTKVLLICEEEGLLGGTHFSLDGLKLSSNASKEWSGTFSDLKKKQETLEKKVKEALREHREADKRESGKSVSDRQRREKRIKRLKQKADRIEKFLSENEPKMGSGGKEIQSNVTDNDSAKLTSSHGVLQGYNANAIVDEKHQIVVHAEAFGKGEDGTHMEPMLEGAKEKLEAIGWKKPLKDKQISADTGYYSVKNLEVCKELQVDAYVPDPQFRKRDIRFADAGRHRRSVDKRHERYKSKKRWFSVEDFKLDDRTGKLICPAGHGLYVRN
;
A
#
# COMPACT_ATOMS: atom_id res chain seq x y z
N MET A 1 -10.65 55.50 -7.78
CA MET A 1 -10.92 54.08 -8.09
C MET A 1 -9.69 53.48 -8.74
N ALA A 2 -9.36 52.22 -8.43
CA ALA A 2 -8.25 51.52 -9.08
C ALA A 2 -8.57 51.26 -10.56
N ARG A 3 -7.58 51.48 -11.44
CA ARG A 3 -7.67 51.17 -12.87
C ARG A 3 -7.17 49.74 -13.09
N TYR A 4 -8.09 48.80 -13.19
CA TYR A 4 -7.77 47.39 -13.46
C TYR A 4 -7.39 47.17 -14.93
N LYS A 5 -6.60 46.12 -15.19
CA LYS A 5 -6.32 45.66 -16.55
C LYS A 5 -7.62 45.09 -17.16
N PRO A 6 -7.91 45.34 -18.45
CA PRO A 6 -9.05 44.72 -19.13
C PRO A 6 -8.83 43.20 -19.26
N TYR A 7 -9.91 42.43 -19.21
CA TYR A 7 -9.92 40.98 -19.47
C TYR A 7 -11.00 40.68 -20.50
N ASP A 8 -10.64 40.02 -21.60
CA ASP A 8 -11.54 39.62 -22.69
C ASP A 8 -11.39 38.12 -22.98
N TYR A 9 -12.47 37.37 -22.78
CA TYR A 9 -12.50 35.92 -22.99
C TYR A 9 -12.64 35.54 -24.48
N ASN A 10 -12.98 36.48 -25.37
CA ASN A 10 -13.03 36.24 -26.81
C ASN A 10 -11.64 36.38 -27.47
N GLN A 11 -10.67 36.92 -26.75
CA GLN A 11 -9.31 37.05 -27.24
C GLN A 11 -8.63 35.68 -27.30
N LEU A 12 -8.22 35.26 -28.49
CA LEU A 12 -7.37 34.08 -28.67
C LEU A 12 -5.96 34.37 -28.18
N MET A 13 -5.40 33.44 -27.40
CA MET A 13 -4.02 33.45 -26.96
C MET A 13 -3.32 32.19 -27.50
N MET A 14 -2.30 32.37 -28.34
CA MET A 14 -1.41 31.27 -28.72
C MET A 14 -0.36 31.08 -27.62
N VAL A 15 -0.21 29.84 -27.16
CA VAL A 15 0.81 29.47 -26.17
C VAL A 15 1.82 28.55 -26.85
N PRO A 16 2.93 29.08 -27.40
CA PRO A 16 4.02 28.25 -27.90
C PRO A 16 4.72 27.58 -26.73
N VAL A 17 4.90 26.25 -26.81
CA VAL A 17 5.58 25.46 -25.78
C VAL A 17 6.85 24.87 -26.36
N SER A 18 7.99 25.33 -25.87
CA SER A 18 9.27 24.66 -26.08
C SER A 18 9.41 23.58 -25.02
N LEU A 19 9.44 22.31 -25.45
CA LEU A 19 9.40 21.16 -24.54
C LEU A 19 10.65 21.11 -23.66
N GLU A 20 11.82 21.34 -24.23
CA GLU A 20 13.10 21.35 -23.52
C GLU A 20 13.15 22.45 -22.46
N ASP A 21 12.67 23.65 -22.79
CA ASP A 21 12.65 24.78 -21.84
C ASP A 21 11.71 24.56 -20.64
N GLN A 22 10.77 23.61 -20.73
CA GLN A 22 9.94 23.26 -19.57
C GLN A 22 10.69 22.39 -18.56
N LEU A 23 11.80 21.75 -18.96
CA LEU A 23 12.63 20.92 -18.11
C LEU A 23 13.79 21.77 -17.59
N MET A 24 13.50 22.62 -16.60
CA MET A 24 14.46 23.58 -16.08
C MET A 24 15.53 22.90 -15.20
N PRO A 25 16.84 23.17 -15.41
CA PRO A 25 17.88 22.64 -14.55
C PRO A 25 17.64 22.94 -13.06
N GLY A 26 17.92 21.95 -12.20
CA GLY A 26 17.68 22.03 -10.75
C GLY A 26 16.26 21.64 -10.31
N THR A 27 15.36 21.36 -11.25
CA THR A 27 14.04 20.78 -10.95
C THR A 27 14.07 19.25 -10.95
N LEU A 28 13.04 18.64 -10.34
CA LEU A 28 12.94 17.17 -10.28
C LEU A 28 12.64 16.57 -11.66
N GLU A 29 11.78 17.20 -12.45
CA GLU A 29 11.46 16.79 -13.82
C GLU A 29 12.70 16.77 -14.72
N TYR A 30 13.60 17.75 -14.56
CA TYR A 30 14.88 17.76 -15.26
C TYR A 30 15.78 16.61 -14.80
N ALA A 31 15.90 16.39 -13.49
CA ALA A 31 16.70 15.28 -12.96
C ALA A 31 16.20 13.92 -13.45
N ILE A 32 14.88 13.70 -13.43
CA ILE A 32 14.24 12.47 -13.97
C ILE A 32 14.54 12.35 -15.47
N HIS A 33 14.36 13.42 -16.24
CA HIS A 33 14.63 13.40 -17.67
C HIS A 33 16.09 13.05 -17.96
N HIS A 34 17.04 13.77 -17.35
CA HIS A 34 18.47 13.58 -17.54
C HIS A 34 18.91 12.16 -17.16
N VAL A 35 18.49 11.66 -15.99
CA VAL A 35 18.84 10.30 -15.55
C VAL A 35 18.28 9.24 -16.51
N VAL A 36 17.02 9.39 -16.94
CA VAL A 36 16.39 8.41 -17.83
C VAL A 36 16.97 8.44 -19.24
N GLU A 37 17.35 9.62 -19.74
CA GLU A 37 17.91 9.71 -21.08
C GLU A 37 19.37 9.27 -21.16
N GLU A 38 20.19 9.75 -20.22
CA GLU A 38 21.67 9.71 -20.33
C GLU A 38 22.31 8.60 -19.49
N ARG A 39 21.66 8.17 -18.40
CA ARG A 39 22.29 7.28 -17.39
C ARG A 39 21.59 5.93 -17.24
N LEU A 40 20.31 5.82 -17.61
CA LEU A 40 19.55 4.58 -17.53
C LEU A 40 19.37 3.93 -18.90
N ASP A 41 19.97 2.75 -19.04
CA ASP A 41 19.70 1.87 -20.17
C ASP A 41 18.38 1.10 -19.94
N LEU A 42 17.40 1.38 -20.80
CA LEU A 42 16.07 0.81 -20.85
C LEU A 42 15.87 -0.19 -22.01
N SER A 43 16.92 -0.58 -22.73
CA SER A 43 16.84 -1.51 -23.87
C SER A 43 16.24 -2.87 -23.52
N MET A 44 16.27 -3.27 -22.24
CA MET A 44 15.59 -4.47 -21.76
C MET A 44 14.07 -4.49 -22.03
N PHE A 45 13.47 -3.33 -22.31
CA PHE A 45 12.06 -3.24 -22.69
C PHE A 45 11.82 -3.46 -24.18
N ASP A 46 12.85 -3.40 -25.03
CA ASP A 46 12.70 -3.45 -26.49
C ASP A 46 12.10 -4.77 -26.96
N ASP A 47 12.45 -5.89 -26.29
CA ASP A 47 11.93 -7.23 -26.57
C ASP A 47 10.39 -7.35 -26.41
N ARG A 48 9.76 -6.38 -25.74
CA ARG A 48 8.31 -6.35 -25.54
C ARG A 48 7.56 -5.77 -26.71
N TYR A 49 8.26 -5.10 -27.62
CA TYR A 49 7.65 -4.39 -28.73
C TYR A 49 7.94 -5.13 -30.04
N CYS A 50 6.88 -5.54 -30.72
CA CYS A 50 6.95 -6.00 -32.09
C CYS A 50 6.91 -4.75 -32.99
N ASN A 51 8.07 -4.26 -33.41
CA ASN A 51 8.20 -3.10 -34.28
C ASN A 51 8.11 -3.51 -35.76
N ASP A 52 7.02 -4.18 -36.14
CA ASP A 52 6.75 -4.47 -37.54
C ASP A 52 6.42 -3.18 -38.32
N GLU A 53 6.58 -3.20 -39.65
CA GLU A 53 6.27 -2.03 -40.49
C GLU A 53 4.77 -1.70 -40.51
N THR A 54 3.93 -2.59 -39.97
CA THR A 54 2.47 -2.47 -39.93
C THR A 54 1.95 -2.16 -38.53
N GLY A 55 0.90 -1.35 -38.44
CA GLY A 55 0.26 -1.03 -37.16
C GLY A 55 0.65 0.33 -36.57
N ARG A 56 0.25 0.56 -35.32
CA ARG A 56 0.52 1.81 -34.61
C ARG A 56 1.92 1.76 -34.00
N LYS A 57 2.72 2.80 -34.23
CA LYS A 57 4.04 2.95 -33.60
C LYS A 57 3.94 2.87 -32.08
N ALA A 58 4.87 2.12 -31.48
CA ALA A 58 5.00 2.01 -30.03
C ALA A 58 5.40 3.34 -29.39
N ILE A 59 5.04 3.51 -28.12
CA ILE A 59 5.53 4.59 -27.28
C ILE A 59 6.81 4.12 -26.62
N ASP A 60 7.85 4.94 -26.68
CA ASP A 60 9.15 4.66 -26.09
C ASP A 60 9.03 4.39 -24.56
N PRO A 61 9.60 3.30 -24.04
CA PRO A 61 9.63 3.00 -22.61
C PRO A 61 10.16 4.15 -21.74
N LYS A 62 11.15 4.92 -22.22
CA LYS A 62 11.67 6.10 -21.51
C LYS A 62 10.58 7.13 -21.26
N ILE A 63 9.69 7.37 -22.23
CA ILE A 63 8.57 8.30 -22.07
C ILE A 63 7.62 7.83 -20.97
N LEU A 64 7.20 6.56 -21.03
CA LEU A 64 6.30 5.99 -20.03
C LEU A 64 6.93 6.00 -18.63
N PHE A 65 8.21 5.68 -18.54
CA PHE A 65 8.96 5.67 -17.28
C PHE A 65 9.08 7.07 -16.66
N LYS A 66 9.43 8.10 -17.45
CA LYS A 66 9.46 9.51 -17.00
C LYS A 66 8.11 9.97 -16.45
N ILE A 67 7.02 9.67 -17.16
CA ILE A 67 5.65 10.03 -16.75
C ILE A 67 5.31 9.37 -15.40
N VAL A 68 5.62 8.09 -15.24
CA VAL A 68 5.31 7.33 -14.01
C VAL A 68 6.12 7.86 -12.83
N LEU A 69 7.44 8.03 -12.98
CA LEU A 69 8.30 8.55 -11.91
C LEU A 69 7.88 9.94 -11.46
N PHE A 70 7.71 10.87 -12.41
CA PHE A 70 7.30 12.24 -12.09
C PHE A 70 5.89 12.27 -11.49
N GLY A 71 4.97 11.50 -12.06
CA GLY A 71 3.63 11.32 -11.53
C GLY A 71 3.60 10.87 -10.07
N TYR A 72 4.32 9.80 -9.74
CA TYR A 72 4.36 9.24 -8.39
C TYR A 72 5.02 10.20 -7.41
N SER A 73 6.07 10.93 -7.82
CA SER A 73 6.69 11.96 -6.99
C SER A 73 5.72 13.09 -6.60
N ARG A 74 4.68 13.32 -7.41
CA ARG A 74 3.62 14.32 -7.17
C ARG A 74 2.37 13.72 -6.50
N GLY A 75 2.41 12.45 -6.09
CA GLY A 75 1.28 11.73 -5.50
C GLY A 75 0.21 11.29 -6.50
N MET A 76 0.49 11.35 -7.80
CA MET A 76 -0.43 10.96 -8.87
C MET A 76 -0.30 9.47 -9.20
N ILE A 77 -0.90 8.61 -8.37
CA ILE A 77 -0.76 7.15 -8.48
C ILE A 77 -1.70 6.47 -9.50
N SER A 78 -2.74 7.17 -9.96
CA SER A 78 -3.71 6.60 -10.91
C SER A 78 -3.28 6.83 -12.36
N SER A 79 -3.27 5.77 -13.17
CA SER A 79 -2.99 5.87 -14.61
C SER A 79 -3.89 6.85 -15.36
N ARG A 80 -5.16 7.01 -14.94
CA ARG A 80 -6.07 8.04 -15.50
C ARG A 80 -5.67 9.46 -15.12
N SER A 81 -5.13 9.63 -13.91
CA SER A 81 -4.61 10.93 -13.47
C SER A 81 -3.35 11.29 -14.27
N LEU A 82 -2.49 10.30 -14.55
CA LEU A 82 -1.30 10.47 -15.40
C LEU A 82 -1.67 10.77 -16.86
N GLU A 83 -2.62 10.03 -17.43
CA GLU A 83 -3.17 10.32 -18.76
C GLU A 83 -3.64 11.79 -18.83
N ARG A 84 -4.50 12.21 -17.91
CA ARG A 84 -4.99 13.60 -17.85
C ARG A 84 -3.85 14.62 -17.70
N ALA A 85 -2.83 14.30 -16.91
CA ALA A 85 -1.66 15.19 -16.77
C ALA A 85 -0.93 15.39 -18.10
N CYS A 86 -0.79 14.34 -18.92
CA CYS A 86 -0.20 14.45 -20.26
C CYS A 86 -1.03 15.33 -21.20
N TRP A 87 -2.32 15.54 -20.91
CA TRP A 87 -3.21 16.43 -21.66
C TRP A 87 -3.24 17.88 -21.17
N GLU A 88 -3.02 18.12 -19.88
CA GLU A 88 -3.34 19.40 -19.24
C GLU A 88 -2.11 20.09 -18.63
N ASN A 89 -1.05 19.34 -18.30
CA ASN A 89 0.11 19.85 -17.59
C ASN A 89 1.33 19.96 -18.52
N ILE A 90 1.87 21.17 -18.64
CA ILE A 90 2.95 21.51 -19.57
C ILE A 90 4.25 20.71 -19.30
N THR A 91 4.55 20.39 -18.05
CA THR A 91 5.72 19.59 -17.66
C THR A 91 5.54 18.14 -18.07
N PHE A 92 4.34 17.57 -17.92
CA PHE A 92 4.04 16.22 -18.42
C PHE A 92 4.05 16.18 -19.95
N MET A 93 3.54 17.23 -20.62
CA MET A 93 3.67 17.35 -22.08
C MET A 93 5.13 17.36 -22.51
N ALA A 94 6.01 18.07 -21.80
CA ALA A 94 7.44 18.09 -22.05
C ALA A 94 8.09 16.71 -21.86
N LEU A 95 7.88 16.07 -20.69
CA LEU A 95 8.40 14.73 -20.40
C LEU A 95 7.91 13.68 -21.40
N ALA A 96 6.68 13.83 -21.89
CA ALA A 96 6.07 12.95 -22.88
C ALA A 96 6.37 13.33 -24.34
N CYS A 97 7.14 14.38 -24.58
CA CYS A 97 7.38 14.93 -25.91
C CYS A 97 6.07 15.19 -26.71
N GLY A 98 5.04 15.69 -26.05
CA GLY A 98 3.71 15.94 -26.61
C GLY A 98 2.84 14.69 -26.82
N GLN A 99 3.37 13.49 -26.54
CA GLN A 99 2.60 12.25 -26.61
C GLN A 99 1.58 12.17 -25.47
N LYS A 100 0.48 11.46 -25.74
CA LYS A 100 -0.67 11.35 -24.82
C LYS A 100 -1.02 9.88 -24.64
N PRO A 101 -0.18 9.12 -23.90
CA PRO A 101 -0.47 7.72 -23.61
C PRO A 101 -1.78 7.62 -22.82
N ASP A 102 -2.67 6.73 -23.24
CA ASP A 102 -3.90 6.46 -22.49
C ASP A 102 -3.61 5.69 -21.20
N HIS A 103 -4.56 5.72 -20.26
CA HIS A 103 -4.42 5.04 -18.98
C HIS A 103 -4.22 3.54 -19.09
N SER A 104 -4.66 2.90 -20.18
CA SER A 104 -4.50 1.45 -20.38
C SER A 104 -3.04 1.14 -20.74
N THR A 105 -2.43 1.97 -21.58
CA THR A 105 -1.01 1.88 -21.95
C THR A 105 -0.12 2.10 -20.73
N ILE A 106 -0.39 3.14 -19.93
CA ILE A 106 0.37 3.41 -18.70
C ILE A 106 0.19 2.27 -17.69
N ALA A 107 -1.05 1.79 -17.49
CA ALA A 107 -1.32 0.71 -16.55
C ALA A 107 -0.65 -0.60 -16.98
N ALA A 108 -0.71 -0.94 -18.27
CA ALA A 108 -0.05 -2.12 -18.82
C ALA A 108 1.46 -2.06 -18.59
N PHE A 109 2.08 -0.91 -18.90
CA PHE A 109 3.51 -0.69 -18.66
C PHE A 109 3.86 -0.91 -17.19
N VAL A 110 3.21 -0.21 -16.25
CA VAL A 110 3.47 -0.36 -14.80
C VAL A 110 3.26 -1.79 -14.32
N SER A 111 2.19 -2.46 -14.75
CA SER A 111 1.90 -3.84 -14.33
C SER A 111 2.91 -4.87 -14.84
N SER A 112 3.70 -4.51 -15.85
CA SER A 112 4.71 -5.36 -16.45
C SER A 112 6.13 -5.05 -15.98
N LEU A 113 6.32 -4.15 -15.01
CA LEU A 113 7.66 -3.77 -14.51
C LEU A 113 8.22 -4.74 -13.47
N ASP A 114 7.49 -5.79 -13.10
CA ASP A 114 7.78 -6.65 -11.95
C ASP A 114 9.19 -7.27 -11.98
N LYS A 115 9.68 -7.67 -13.15
CA LYS A 115 11.00 -8.32 -13.27
C LYS A 115 12.14 -7.33 -13.46
N GLU A 116 11.89 -6.21 -14.13
CA GLU A 116 12.90 -5.25 -14.57
C GLU A 116 13.13 -4.13 -13.54
N ILE A 117 12.17 -3.89 -12.65
CA ILE A 117 12.26 -2.80 -11.68
C ILE A 117 13.43 -2.99 -10.71
N GLU A 118 13.74 -4.23 -10.34
CA GLU A 118 14.82 -4.54 -9.42
C GLU A 118 16.21 -4.23 -10.00
N PRO A 119 16.58 -4.73 -11.20
CA PRO A 119 17.81 -4.31 -11.87
C PRO A 119 17.88 -2.80 -12.12
N LEU A 120 16.78 -2.17 -12.52
CA LEU A 120 16.71 -0.71 -12.73
C LEU A 120 16.99 0.06 -11.44
N PHE A 121 16.40 -0.37 -10.33
CA PHE A 121 16.63 0.25 -9.03
C PHE A 121 18.12 0.14 -8.62
N THR A 122 18.76 -1.00 -8.83
CA THR A 122 20.21 -1.13 -8.61
C THR A 122 21.02 -0.14 -9.48
N LYS A 123 20.66 0.05 -10.75
CA LYS A 123 21.30 1.07 -11.61
C LYS A 123 21.12 2.49 -11.07
N VAL A 124 19.94 2.81 -10.54
CA VAL A 124 19.68 4.12 -9.89
C VAL A 124 20.59 4.29 -8.66
N LEU A 125 20.76 3.26 -7.83
CA LEU A 125 21.69 3.31 -6.70
C LEU A 125 23.14 3.50 -7.13
N LEU A 126 23.56 2.86 -8.23
CA LEU A 126 24.90 3.05 -8.79
C LEU A 126 25.12 4.51 -9.21
N ILE A 127 24.13 5.12 -9.87
CA ILE A 127 24.19 6.55 -10.22
C ILE A 127 24.29 7.39 -8.95
N CYS A 128 23.50 7.09 -7.91
CA CYS A 128 23.59 7.79 -6.64
C CYS A 128 24.98 7.67 -5.99
N GLU A 129 25.63 6.51 -6.08
CA GLU A 129 26.99 6.30 -5.60
C GLU A 129 28.03 7.10 -6.40
N GLU A 130 27.95 7.07 -7.73
CA GLU A 130 28.85 7.82 -8.63
C GLU A 130 28.77 9.33 -8.40
N GLU A 131 27.57 9.84 -8.10
CA GLU A 131 27.32 11.24 -7.74
C GLU A 131 27.61 11.54 -6.26
N GLY A 132 28.06 10.55 -5.48
CA GLY A 132 28.42 10.69 -4.08
C GLY A 132 27.24 10.99 -3.15
N LEU A 133 26.04 10.54 -3.49
CA LEU A 133 24.80 10.76 -2.71
C LEU A 133 24.59 9.76 -1.57
N LEU A 134 25.32 8.65 -1.56
CA LEU A 134 25.29 7.68 -0.46
C LEU A 134 26.35 8.02 0.59
N GLY A 135 26.00 7.91 1.88
CA GLY A 135 26.90 8.16 3.00
C GLY A 135 27.52 6.90 3.59
N GLY A 136 26.73 5.84 3.74
CA GLY A 136 27.18 4.56 4.28
C GLY A 136 27.60 4.64 5.75
N THR A 137 27.07 5.59 6.51
CA THR A 137 27.37 5.77 7.94
C THR A 137 26.28 5.18 8.81
N HIS A 138 25.04 5.56 8.53
CA HIS A 138 23.87 5.17 9.28
C HIS A 138 22.72 4.83 8.32
N PHE A 139 22.03 3.73 8.63
CA PHE A 139 20.85 3.29 7.92
C PHE A 139 19.63 3.26 8.85
N SER A 140 18.48 3.67 8.35
CA SER A 140 17.21 3.63 9.06
C SER A 140 16.29 2.60 8.43
N LEU A 141 15.77 1.67 9.22
CA LEU A 141 14.75 0.70 8.81
C LEU A 141 13.39 1.12 9.35
N ASP A 142 12.44 1.36 8.45
CA ASP A 142 11.06 1.68 8.79
C ASP A 142 10.07 0.91 7.91
N GLY A 143 8.85 0.75 8.41
CA GLY A 143 7.80 -0.06 7.81
C GLY A 143 6.44 0.62 7.85
N LEU A 144 5.68 0.49 6.76
CA LEU A 144 4.33 0.99 6.66
C LEU A 144 3.39 -0.04 6.05
N LYS A 145 2.10 0.09 6.37
CA LYS A 145 1.06 -0.82 5.89
C LYS A 145 0.42 -0.27 4.62
N LEU A 146 0.67 -0.93 3.49
CA LEU A 146 0.05 -0.64 2.21
C LEU A 146 -1.20 -1.50 2.03
N SER A 147 -2.26 -0.90 1.49
CA SER A 147 -3.44 -1.64 1.03
C SER A 147 -3.18 -2.30 -0.32
N SER A 148 -3.58 -3.57 -0.46
CA SER A 148 -3.59 -4.25 -1.76
C SER A 148 -4.88 -3.97 -2.53
N ASN A 149 -4.89 -4.31 -3.82
CA ASN A 149 -6.09 -4.32 -4.66
C ASN A 149 -6.97 -5.57 -4.38
N ALA A 150 -7.13 -5.91 -3.09
CA ALA A 150 -7.91 -7.06 -2.66
C ALA A 150 -8.81 -6.70 -1.48
N SER A 151 -10.07 -7.15 -1.54
CA SER A 151 -11.01 -6.93 -0.45
C SER A 151 -10.89 -8.03 0.60
N LYS A 152 -10.95 -7.62 1.87
CA LYS A 152 -10.99 -8.52 3.05
C LYS A 152 -12.15 -9.49 3.03
N GLU A 153 -13.22 -9.17 2.31
CA GLU A 153 -14.38 -10.05 2.16
C GLU A 153 -13.97 -11.37 1.50
N TRP A 154 -12.93 -11.34 0.66
CA TRP A 154 -12.39 -12.51 -0.05
C TRP A 154 -11.31 -13.24 0.74
N SER A 155 -11.09 -12.89 2.01
CA SER A 155 -10.10 -13.53 2.86
C SER A 155 -10.74 -14.50 3.86
N GLY A 156 -10.16 -15.69 4.00
CA GLY A 156 -10.57 -16.71 4.97
C GLY A 156 -9.59 -17.88 4.99
N THR A 157 -9.76 -18.80 5.95
CA THR A 157 -9.13 -20.14 5.84
C THR A 157 -9.77 -20.92 4.69
N PHE A 158 -9.14 -21.98 4.21
CA PHE A 158 -9.71 -22.90 3.22
C PHE A 158 -11.05 -23.47 3.68
N SER A 159 -11.17 -23.78 4.97
CA SER A 159 -12.45 -24.19 5.57
C SER A 159 -13.52 -23.09 5.47
N ASP A 160 -13.16 -21.85 5.77
CA ASP A 160 -14.08 -20.70 5.66
C ASP A 160 -14.48 -20.42 4.21
N LEU A 161 -13.51 -20.48 3.29
CA LEU A 161 -13.72 -20.28 1.85
C LEU A 161 -14.63 -21.37 1.28
N LYS A 162 -14.43 -22.64 1.66
CA LYS A 162 -15.32 -23.75 1.26
C LYS A 162 -16.74 -23.56 1.78
N LYS A 163 -16.92 -23.21 3.05
CA LYS A 163 -18.25 -22.88 3.60
C LYS A 163 -18.90 -21.69 2.86
N LYS A 164 -18.09 -20.71 2.48
CA LYS A 164 -18.55 -19.54 1.73
C LYS A 164 -18.98 -19.92 0.31
N GLN A 165 -18.24 -20.78 -0.38
CA GLN A 165 -18.62 -21.36 -1.68
C GLN A 165 -19.97 -22.07 -1.57
N GLU A 166 -20.10 -23.01 -0.62
CA GLU A 166 -21.36 -23.76 -0.41
C GLU A 166 -22.55 -22.83 -0.13
N THR A 167 -22.33 -21.76 0.65
CA THR A 167 -23.36 -20.76 0.93
C THR A 167 -23.75 -19.97 -0.31
N LEU A 168 -22.79 -19.62 -1.17
CA LEU A 168 -23.06 -18.95 -2.44
C LEU A 168 -23.82 -19.86 -3.40
N GLU A 169 -23.45 -21.13 -3.49
CA GLU A 169 -24.15 -22.12 -4.31
C GLU A 169 -25.60 -22.33 -3.85
N LYS A 170 -25.84 -22.39 -2.53
CA LYS A 170 -27.20 -22.43 -1.98
C LYS A 170 -28.02 -21.21 -2.41
N LYS A 171 -27.44 -20.01 -2.34
CA LYS A 171 -28.08 -18.77 -2.81
C LYS A 171 -28.33 -18.75 -4.32
N VAL A 172 -27.43 -19.34 -5.11
CA VAL A 172 -27.64 -19.50 -6.57
C VAL A 172 -28.84 -20.42 -6.83
N LYS A 173 -28.91 -21.57 -6.14
CA LYS A 173 -30.04 -22.50 -6.26
C LYS A 173 -31.37 -21.85 -5.87
N GLU A 174 -31.38 -21.10 -4.77
CA GLU A 174 -32.56 -20.35 -4.31
C GLU A 174 -32.97 -19.26 -5.32
N ALA A 175 -32.02 -18.46 -5.81
CA ALA A 175 -32.29 -17.44 -6.82
C ALA A 175 -32.80 -18.02 -8.15
N LEU A 176 -32.30 -19.20 -8.56
CA LEU A 176 -32.81 -19.92 -9.73
C LEU A 176 -34.23 -20.44 -9.51
N ARG A 177 -34.56 -20.90 -8.29
CA ARG A 177 -35.93 -21.30 -7.92
C ARG A 177 -36.88 -20.11 -7.98
N GLU A 178 -36.52 -18.99 -7.34
CA GLU A 178 -37.30 -17.74 -7.37
C GLU A 178 -37.51 -17.21 -8.80
N HIS A 179 -36.49 -17.36 -9.66
CA HIS A 179 -36.59 -17.00 -11.08
C HIS A 179 -37.63 -17.88 -11.79
N ARG A 180 -37.51 -19.21 -11.68
CA ARG A 180 -38.45 -20.16 -12.31
C ARG A 180 -39.88 -20.00 -11.81
N GLU A 181 -40.07 -19.77 -10.51
CA GLU A 181 -41.39 -19.54 -9.93
C GLU A 181 -42.03 -18.24 -10.42
N ALA A 182 -41.23 -17.20 -10.63
CA ALA A 182 -41.73 -15.94 -11.16
C ALA A 182 -42.05 -16.02 -12.66
N ASP A 183 -41.28 -16.77 -13.44
CA ASP A 183 -41.58 -17.01 -14.86
C ASP A 183 -42.92 -17.73 -15.02
N LYS A 184 -43.23 -18.69 -14.12
CA LYS A 184 -44.52 -19.40 -14.10
C LYS A 184 -45.73 -18.55 -13.69
N ARG A 185 -45.53 -17.41 -13.02
CA ARG A 185 -46.64 -16.60 -12.47
C ARG A 185 -47.16 -15.51 -13.42
N GLU A 186 -46.58 -15.39 -14.62
CA GLU A 186 -47.04 -14.60 -15.81
C GLU A 186 -47.77 -13.25 -15.58
N SER A 187 -47.59 -12.58 -14.45
CA SER A 187 -48.31 -11.36 -14.09
C SER A 187 -47.34 -10.23 -13.78
N GLY A 188 -47.19 -9.33 -14.75
CA GLY A 188 -46.87 -7.91 -14.52
C GLY A 188 -45.46 -7.55 -14.05
N LYS A 189 -44.40 -8.30 -14.38
CA LYS A 189 -43.02 -7.87 -14.09
C LYS A 189 -42.31 -7.31 -15.32
N SER A 190 -41.71 -6.14 -15.15
CA SER A 190 -41.02 -5.42 -16.23
C SER A 190 -39.81 -6.23 -16.75
N VAL A 191 -39.45 -6.05 -18.03
CA VAL A 191 -38.23 -6.64 -18.64
C VAL A 191 -36.98 -6.30 -17.80
N SER A 192 -36.97 -5.12 -17.16
CA SER A 192 -35.93 -4.67 -16.24
C SER A 192 -35.76 -5.59 -15.01
N ASP A 193 -36.85 -6.11 -14.45
CA ASP A 193 -36.78 -6.98 -13.26
C ASP A 193 -36.19 -8.36 -13.60
N ARG A 194 -36.52 -8.90 -14.76
CA ARG A 194 -35.92 -10.15 -15.27
C ARG A 194 -34.42 -9.97 -15.48
N GLN A 195 -34.01 -8.91 -16.16
CA GLN A 195 -32.58 -8.60 -16.36
C GLN A 195 -31.83 -8.38 -15.04
N ARG A 196 -32.44 -7.76 -14.03
CA ARG A 196 -31.85 -7.60 -12.69
C ARG A 196 -31.60 -8.94 -12.01
N ARG A 197 -32.55 -9.88 -12.10
CA ARG A 197 -32.45 -11.23 -11.52
C ARG A 197 -31.39 -12.07 -12.23
N GLU A 198 -31.36 -12.05 -13.56
CA GLU A 198 -30.33 -12.71 -14.36
C GLU A 198 -28.93 -12.18 -14.02
N LYS A 199 -28.77 -10.85 -13.91
CA LYS A 199 -27.52 -10.21 -13.46
C LYS A 199 -27.14 -10.64 -12.04
N ARG A 200 -28.10 -10.76 -11.11
CA ARG A 200 -27.86 -11.24 -9.74
C ARG A 200 -27.36 -12.69 -9.74
N ILE A 201 -28.02 -13.59 -10.48
CA ILE A 201 -27.63 -15.00 -10.59
C ILE A 201 -26.23 -15.11 -11.20
N LYS A 202 -25.97 -14.41 -12.31
CA LYS A 202 -24.65 -14.38 -12.96
C LYS A 202 -23.55 -13.93 -12.00
N ARG A 203 -23.79 -12.84 -11.25
CA ARG A 203 -22.84 -12.35 -10.24
C ARG A 203 -22.59 -13.36 -9.12
N LEU A 204 -23.64 -14.03 -8.62
CA LEU A 204 -23.48 -15.03 -7.56
C LEU A 204 -22.69 -16.26 -8.03
N LYS A 205 -22.98 -16.75 -9.25
CA LYS A 205 -22.21 -17.84 -9.88
C LYS A 205 -20.74 -17.47 -10.04
N GLN A 206 -20.45 -16.34 -10.68
CA GLN A 206 -19.07 -15.85 -10.84
C GLN A 206 -18.31 -15.74 -9.51
N LYS A 207 -19.00 -15.36 -8.42
CA LYS A 207 -18.39 -15.32 -7.09
C LYS A 207 -18.09 -16.72 -6.53
N ALA A 208 -18.96 -17.70 -6.75
CA ALA A 208 -18.74 -19.08 -6.32
C ALA A 208 -17.60 -19.72 -7.14
N ASP A 209 -17.67 -19.63 -8.46
CA ASP A 209 -16.69 -20.16 -9.40
C ASP A 209 -15.28 -19.62 -9.12
N ARG A 210 -15.17 -18.35 -8.70
CA ARG A 210 -13.90 -17.74 -8.32
C ARG A 210 -13.28 -18.38 -7.06
N ILE A 211 -14.11 -18.71 -6.06
CA ILE A 211 -13.63 -19.39 -4.85
C ILE A 211 -13.25 -20.82 -5.19
N GLU A 212 -14.07 -21.51 -5.98
CA GLU A 212 -13.81 -22.87 -6.42
C GLU A 212 -12.47 -22.98 -7.15
N LYS A 213 -12.25 -22.11 -8.15
CA LYS A 213 -10.99 -22.03 -8.89
C LYS A 213 -9.80 -21.81 -7.95
N PHE A 214 -9.94 -20.88 -7.00
CA PHE A 214 -8.88 -20.62 -6.03
C PHE A 214 -8.57 -21.84 -5.16
N LEU A 215 -9.60 -22.52 -4.65
CA LEU A 215 -9.45 -23.71 -3.81
C LEU A 215 -8.87 -24.92 -4.58
N SER A 216 -9.06 -25.00 -5.90
CA SER A 216 -8.47 -26.05 -6.73
C SER A 216 -7.01 -25.79 -7.11
N GLU A 217 -6.61 -24.51 -7.21
CA GLU A 217 -5.29 -24.11 -7.69
C GLU A 217 -4.29 -23.84 -6.56
N ASN A 218 -4.75 -23.66 -5.32
CA ASN A 218 -3.93 -23.24 -4.20
C ASN A 218 -4.04 -24.20 -3.02
N GLU A 219 -3.02 -24.19 -2.16
CA GLU A 219 -3.00 -24.93 -0.90
C GLU A 219 -3.16 -23.99 0.31
N PRO A 220 -3.56 -24.51 1.48
CA PRO A 220 -3.62 -23.75 2.72
C PRO A 220 -2.30 -23.06 3.05
N LYS A 221 -2.36 -21.73 3.19
CA LYS A 221 -1.21 -20.94 3.61
C LYS A 221 -0.91 -21.25 5.08
N MET A 222 0.27 -21.78 5.36
CA MET A 222 0.69 -22.14 6.73
C MET A 222 1.54 -21.02 7.33
N GLY A 223 1.22 -20.63 8.57
CA GLY A 223 2.01 -19.69 9.35
C GLY A 223 3.20 -20.37 10.03
N SER A 224 4.11 -19.56 10.61
CA SER A 224 5.33 -20.03 11.28
C SER A 224 5.08 -21.02 12.43
N GLY A 225 3.89 -20.97 13.03
CA GLY A 225 3.47 -21.90 14.09
C GLY A 225 2.76 -23.16 13.61
N GLY A 226 2.83 -23.49 12.31
CA GLY A 226 2.18 -24.67 11.72
C GLY A 226 0.64 -24.61 11.71
N LYS A 227 0.06 -23.43 11.96
CA LYS A 227 -1.37 -23.19 11.86
C LYS A 227 -1.70 -22.50 10.55
N GLU A 228 -2.83 -22.88 9.96
CA GLU A 228 -3.36 -22.23 8.78
C GLU A 228 -3.62 -20.74 9.04
N ILE A 229 -3.11 -19.89 8.16
CA ILE A 229 -3.37 -18.46 8.12
C ILE A 229 -4.36 -18.14 7.00
N GLN A 230 -5.04 -17.00 7.13
CA GLN A 230 -6.05 -16.61 6.15
C GLN A 230 -5.41 -16.34 4.79
N SER A 231 -5.99 -16.96 3.77
CA SER A 231 -5.68 -16.75 2.35
C SER A 231 -6.67 -15.75 1.76
N ASN A 232 -6.32 -15.07 0.68
CA ASN A 232 -7.24 -14.19 -0.05
C ASN A 232 -7.40 -14.67 -1.50
N VAL A 233 -8.66 -14.81 -1.93
CA VAL A 233 -9.03 -15.38 -3.24
C VAL A 233 -8.58 -14.51 -4.43
N THR A 234 -8.34 -13.21 -4.22
CA THR A 234 -7.91 -12.27 -5.26
C THR A 234 -6.40 -12.06 -5.27
N ASP A 235 -5.78 -12.04 -4.10
CA ASP A 235 -4.36 -11.74 -3.91
C ASP A 235 -3.85 -12.55 -2.71
N ASN A 236 -3.37 -13.76 -2.97
CA ASN A 236 -3.00 -14.72 -1.92
C ASN A 236 -1.74 -14.33 -1.14
N ASP A 237 -0.90 -13.48 -1.74
CA ASP A 237 0.31 -12.99 -1.13
C ASP A 237 -0.02 -11.94 -0.06
N SER A 238 -1.07 -11.14 -0.25
CA SER A 238 -1.52 -10.17 0.74
C SER A 238 -2.02 -10.79 2.07
N ALA A 239 -1.92 -10.01 3.16
CA ALA A 239 -2.40 -10.39 4.48
C ALA A 239 -3.37 -9.37 5.09
N LYS A 240 -4.10 -9.80 6.13
CA LYS A 240 -4.85 -8.87 6.98
C LYS A 240 -3.90 -8.21 7.97
N LEU A 241 -3.78 -6.90 7.87
CA LEU A 241 -2.87 -6.08 8.66
C LEU A 241 -3.67 -5.14 9.57
N THR A 242 -3.30 -5.06 10.85
CA THR A 242 -3.93 -4.12 11.79
C THR A 242 -3.23 -2.77 11.69
N SER A 243 -3.94 -1.73 11.28
CA SER A 243 -3.46 -0.34 11.25
C SER A 243 -4.16 0.52 12.32
N SER A 244 -3.68 1.75 12.53
CA SER A 244 -4.32 2.75 13.40
C SER A 244 -5.77 3.07 12.98
N HIS A 245 -6.09 2.92 11.70
CA HIS A 245 -7.41 3.20 11.12
C HIS A 245 -8.29 1.93 11.00
N GLY A 246 -7.85 0.81 11.59
CA GLY A 246 -8.55 -0.48 11.55
C GLY A 246 -7.76 -1.55 10.79
N VAL A 247 -8.38 -2.70 10.57
CA VAL A 247 -7.77 -3.77 9.78
C VAL A 247 -7.77 -3.34 8.31
N LEU A 248 -6.71 -3.63 7.53
CA LEU A 248 -6.63 -3.52 6.07
C LEU A 248 -6.21 -4.88 5.46
N GLN A 249 -6.50 -5.11 4.17
CA GLN A 249 -5.91 -6.23 3.42
C GLN A 249 -4.77 -5.62 2.60
N GLY A 250 -3.56 -6.17 2.70
CA GLY A 250 -2.43 -5.66 1.96
C GLY A 250 -1.08 -6.16 2.46
N TYR A 251 -0.08 -5.31 2.33
CA TYR A 251 1.33 -5.64 2.53
C TYR A 251 1.97 -4.74 3.57
N ASN A 252 2.96 -5.31 4.25
CA ASN A 252 3.84 -4.58 5.13
C ASN A 252 5.08 -4.18 4.33
N ALA A 253 5.10 -2.95 3.84
CA ALA A 253 6.19 -2.42 3.03
C ALA A 253 7.27 -1.83 3.93
N ASN A 254 8.48 -2.35 3.81
CA ASN A 254 9.63 -1.97 4.61
C ASN A 254 10.65 -1.30 3.68
N ALA A 255 11.35 -0.30 4.19
CA ALA A 255 12.41 0.38 3.48
C ALA A 255 13.61 0.61 4.40
N ILE A 256 14.80 0.41 3.87
CA ILE A 256 16.06 0.81 4.51
C ILE A 256 16.66 1.99 3.75
N VAL A 257 17.03 3.02 4.51
CA VAL A 257 17.35 4.34 3.97
C VAL A 257 18.72 4.78 4.48
N ASP A 258 19.58 5.26 3.58
CA ASP A 258 20.84 5.91 3.91
C ASP A 258 20.63 7.34 4.43
N GLU A 259 21.31 7.72 5.51
CA GLU A 259 21.09 9.00 6.18
C GLU A 259 21.45 10.24 5.34
N LYS A 260 22.51 10.18 4.52
CA LYS A 260 23.16 11.38 3.96
C LYS A 260 22.21 12.25 3.14
N HIS A 261 21.47 11.61 2.24
CA HIS A 261 20.47 12.27 1.38
C HIS A 261 19.11 11.55 1.41
N GLN A 262 18.88 10.69 2.42
CA GLN A 262 17.64 9.93 2.59
C GLN A 262 17.32 9.02 1.39
N ILE A 263 18.36 8.43 0.79
CA ILE A 263 18.21 7.53 -0.35
C ILE A 263 17.77 6.16 0.15
N VAL A 264 16.66 5.66 -0.39
CA VAL A 264 16.22 4.29 -0.14
C VAL A 264 17.22 3.35 -0.81
N VAL A 265 17.79 2.43 -0.04
CA VAL A 265 18.78 1.45 -0.49
C VAL A 265 18.15 0.10 -0.81
N HIS A 266 17.11 -0.28 -0.08
CA HIS A 266 16.31 -1.48 -0.35
C HIS A 266 14.89 -1.28 0.15
N ALA A 267 13.93 -1.83 -0.57
CA ALA A 267 12.52 -1.78 -0.20
C ALA A 267 11.81 -3.07 -0.61
N GLU A 268 10.99 -3.60 0.28
CA GLU A 268 10.30 -4.87 0.05
C GLU A 268 8.94 -4.89 0.73
N ALA A 269 7.97 -5.55 0.09
CA ALA A 269 6.59 -5.64 0.56
C ALA A 269 6.26 -7.06 1.03
N PHE A 270 6.06 -7.23 2.33
CA PHE A 270 5.78 -8.53 2.92
C PHE A 270 4.30 -8.79 3.14
N GLY A 271 3.83 -9.93 2.65
CA GLY A 271 2.50 -10.50 2.88
C GLY A 271 2.27 -11.03 4.30
N LYS A 272 2.91 -10.44 5.31
CA LYS A 272 2.94 -10.91 6.70
C LYS A 272 2.85 -9.74 7.66
N GLY A 273 2.04 -9.89 8.71
CA GLY A 273 1.68 -8.77 9.59
C GLY A 273 2.60 -8.47 10.77
N GLU A 274 3.63 -9.29 11.00
CA GLU A 274 4.58 -9.09 12.10
C GLU A 274 5.88 -8.50 11.55
N ASP A 275 6.21 -7.28 11.97
CA ASP A 275 7.45 -6.55 11.59
C ASP A 275 8.70 -7.30 12.09
N GLY A 276 8.56 -8.05 13.17
CA GLY A 276 9.66 -8.75 13.85
C GLY A 276 10.35 -9.85 13.03
N THR A 277 9.84 -10.20 11.84
CA THR A 277 10.50 -11.16 10.93
C THR A 277 11.16 -10.52 9.71
N HIS A 278 11.03 -9.20 9.53
CA HIS A 278 11.39 -8.54 8.27
C HIS A 278 12.78 -7.90 8.29
N MET A 279 13.43 -7.82 9.46
CA MET A 279 14.76 -7.20 9.55
C MET A 279 15.81 -7.98 8.76
N GLU A 280 15.86 -9.30 8.93
CA GLU A 280 16.79 -10.19 8.21
C GLU A 280 16.72 -10.03 6.68
N PRO A 281 15.56 -10.21 6.00
CA PRO A 281 15.50 -10.04 4.55
C PRO A 281 15.80 -8.60 4.11
N MET A 282 15.44 -7.60 4.93
CA MET A 282 15.74 -6.20 4.61
C MET A 282 17.24 -5.89 4.66
N LEU A 283 17.97 -6.43 5.64
CA LEU A 283 19.42 -6.27 5.75
C LEU A 283 20.16 -7.05 4.66
N GLU A 284 19.74 -8.28 4.37
CA GLU A 284 20.36 -9.07 3.31
C GLU A 284 20.14 -8.42 1.94
N GLY A 285 18.92 -7.97 1.63
CA GLY A 285 18.63 -7.25 0.38
C GLY A 285 19.41 -5.94 0.26
N ALA A 286 19.53 -5.16 1.35
CA ALA A 286 20.36 -3.96 1.35
C ALA A 286 21.83 -4.27 1.07
N LYS A 287 22.36 -5.32 1.70
CA LYS A 287 23.73 -5.78 1.48
C LYS A 287 23.93 -6.20 0.03
N GLU A 288 23.03 -7.00 -0.54
CA GLU A 288 23.11 -7.43 -1.94
C GLU A 288 23.11 -6.25 -2.91
N LYS A 289 22.21 -5.28 -2.74
CA LYS A 289 22.13 -4.10 -3.62
C LYS A 289 23.37 -3.20 -3.47
N LEU A 290 23.88 -3.01 -2.24
CA LEU A 290 25.10 -2.22 -2.00
C LEU A 290 26.37 -2.94 -2.52
N GLU A 291 26.46 -4.26 -2.39
CA GLU A 291 27.55 -5.04 -2.98
C GLU A 291 27.50 -5.00 -4.52
N ALA A 292 26.30 -5.00 -5.11
CA ALA A 292 26.13 -4.88 -6.55
C ALA A 292 26.61 -3.54 -7.14
N ILE A 293 26.61 -2.46 -6.35
CA ILE A 293 27.17 -1.15 -6.75
C ILE A 293 28.65 -0.99 -6.36
N GLY A 294 29.30 -2.04 -5.84
CA GLY A 294 30.74 -2.11 -5.61
C GLY A 294 31.20 -1.94 -4.16
N TRP A 295 30.29 -1.82 -3.19
CA TRP A 295 30.68 -1.73 -1.78
C TRP A 295 31.18 -3.07 -1.25
N LYS A 296 32.19 -3.04 -0.37
CA LYS A 296 32.72 -4.24 0.29
C LYS A 296 32.25 -4.27 1.73
N LYS A 297 31.50 -5.31 2.11
CA LYS A 297 30.92 -5.48 3.45
C LYS A 297 30.12 -4.21 3.86
N PRO A 298 29.10 -3.84 3.08
CA PRO A 298 28.48 -2.52 3.14
C PRO A 298 27.88 -2.16 4.50
N LEU A 299 27.40 -3.16 5.24
CA LEU A 299 26.74 -2.96 6.53
C LEU A 299 27.67 -3.15 7.73
N LYS A 300 28.85 -3.74 7.54
CA LYS A 300 29.76 -4.05 8.64
C LYS A 300 30.24 -2.76 9.33
N ASP A 301 30.18 -2.75 10.66
CA ASP A 301 30.56 -1.64 11.53
C ASP A 301 29.76 -0.34 11.25
N LYS A 302 28.59 -0.46 10.59
CA LYS A 302 27.67 0.66 10.30
C LYS A 302 26.52 0.69 11.28
N GLN A 303 25.99 1.87 11.51
CA GLN A 303 24.90 2.08 12.44
C GLN A 303 23.57 1.76 11.75
N ILE A 304 22.69 1.03 12.44
CA ILE A 304 21.34 0.76 11.95
C ILE A 304 20.33 1.11 13.03
N SER A 305 19.37 1.98 12.74
CA SER A 305 18.25 2.23 13.63
C SER A 305 16.97 1.60 13.10
N ALA A 306 16.14 1.09 14.00
CA ALA A 306 14.83 0.56 13.66
C ALA A 306 13.84 0.79 14.80
N ASP A 307 12.55 0.81 14.46
CA ASP A 307 11.48 0.98 15.43
C ASP A 307 11.36 -0.22 16.40
N THR A 308 10.66 -0.01 17.52
CA THR A 308 10.42 -1.06 18.53
C THR A 308 9.76 -2.33 17.96
N GLY A 309 9.02 -2.20 16.85
CA GLY A 309 8.41 -3.34 16.15
C GLY A 309 9.40 -4.38 15.63
N TYR A 310 10.65 -3.97 15.37
CA TYR A 310 11.73 -4.85 14.90
C TYR A 310 12.49 -5.55 16.03
N TYR A 311 12.18 -5.26 17.30
CA TYR A 311 12.85 -5.92 18.42
C TYR A 311 12.46 -7.41 18.51
N SER A 312 13.40 -8.30 18.23
CA SER A 312 13.32 -9.73 18.50
C SER A 312 14.71 -10.30 18.75
N VAL A 313 14.83 -11.38 19.53
CA VAL A 313 16.14 -12.03 19.78
C VAL A 313 16.78 -12.47 18.45
N LYS A 314 15.97 -13.06 17.56
CA LYS A 314 16.40 -13.49 16.23
C LYS A 314 16.97 -12.32 15.41
N ASN A 315 16.31 -11.16 15.40
CA ASN A 315 16.80 -10.00 14.65
C ASN A 315 18.11 -9.44 15.22
N LEU A 316 18.27 -9.47 16.55
CA LEU A 316 19.52 -9.05 17.20
C LEU A 316 20.66 -10.03 16.93
N GLU A 317 20.39 -11.33 16.83
CA GLU A 317 21.36 -12.35 16.40
C GLU A 317 21.82 -12.08 14.96
N VAL A 318 20.90 -11.81 14.03
CA VAL A 318 21.22 -11.44 12.65
C VAL A 318 22.07 -10.16 12.61
N CYS A 319 21.72 -9.14 13.40
CA CYS A 319 22.52 -7.91 13.49
C CYS A 319 23.95 -8.21 13.96
N LYS A 320 24.11 -9.11 14.93
CA LYS A 320 25.42 -9.53 15.43
C LYS A 320 26.21 -10.32 14.38
N GLU A 321 25.57 -11.20 13.64
CA GLU A 321 26.18 -11.98 12.56
C GLU A 321 26.69 -11.09 11.42
N LEU A 322 25.90 -10.09 11.02
CA LEU A 322 26.26 -9.09 10.02
C LEU A 322 27.23 -8.02 10.54
N GLN A 323 27.55 -8.04 11.83
CA GLN A 323 28.43 -7.08 12.50
C GLN A 323 27.96 -5.62 12.35
N VAL A 324 26.64 -5.38 12.44
CA VAL A 324 26.05 -4.03 12.42
C VAL A 324 25.90 -3.48 13.83
N ASP A 325 26.09 -2.17 14.00
CA ASP A 325 25.83 -1.46 15.26
C ASP A 325 24.34 -1.06 15.32
N ALA A 326 23.51 -2.01 15.79
CA ALA A 326 22.05 -1.88 15.73
C ALA A 326 21.44 -1.20 16.97
N TYR A 327 20.66 -0.14 16.74
CA TYR A 327 19.90 0.64 17.70
C TYR A 327 18.41 0.30 17.59
N VAL A 328 17.98 -0.78 18.26
CA VAL A 328 16.58 -1.23 18.28
C VAL A 328 16.04 -1.20 19.72
N PRO A 329 15.11 -0.30 20.06
CA PRO A 329 14.58 -0.20 21.41
C PRO A 329 13.67 -1.39 21.74
N ASP A 330 13.82 -1.96 22.93
CA ASP A 330 12.94 -3.04 23.40
C ASP A 330 11.53 -2.52 23.73
N PRO A 331 10.48 -3.36 23.68
CA PRO A 331 9.10 -2.93 23.97
C PRO A 331 8.86 -2.31 25.34
N GLN A 332 9.78 -2.51 26.31
CA GLN A 332 9.66 -2.01 27.67
C GLN A 332 10.59 -0.82 27.96
N PHE A 333 11.33 -0.29 26.98
CA PHE A 333 12.31 0.78 27.18
C PHE A 333 11.73 1.98 27.92
N ARG A 334 10.51 2.40 27.55
CA ARG A 334 9.80 3.54 28.16
C ARG A 334 9.48 3.35 29.64
N LYS A 335 9.41 2.11 30.14
CA LYS A 335 9.18 1.85 31.58
C LYS A 335 10.47 1.95 32.40
N ARG A 336 11.62 1.82 31.75
CA ARG A 336 12.94 1.75 32.39
C ARG A 336 13.68 3.07 32.34
N ASP A 337 13.38 3.90 31.34
CA ASP A 337 14.03 5.18 31.12
C ASP A 337 13.31 6.31 31.88
N ILE A 338 14.06 6.95 32.78
CA ILE A 338 13.60 8.02 33.67
C ILE A 338 13.03 9.20 32.88
N ARG A 339 13.51 9.45 31.65
CA ARG A 339 13.00 10.51 30.77
C ARG A 339 11.53 10.32 30.39
N PHE A 340 11.01 9.10 30.50
CA PHE A 340 9.61 8.77 30.21
C PHE A 340 8.73 8.64 31.47
N ALA A 341 9.27 8.92 32.67
CA ALA A 341 8.52 8.80 33.92
C ALA A 341 7.26 9.69 33.93
N ASP A 342 7.39 10.93 33.45
CA ASP A 342 6.31 11.92 33.36
C ASP A 342 5.73 12.04 31.94
N ALA A 343 6.21 11.21 31.00
CA ALA A 343 5.75 11.25 29.61
C ALA A 343 4.30 10.78 29.52
N GLY A 344 3.36 11.72 29.43
CA GLY A 344 1.98 11.44 29.10
C GLY A 344 1.91 10.68 27.76
N ARG A 345 1.11 9.60 27.69
CA ARG A 345 0.74 9.05 26.39
C ARG A 345 -0.05 10.14 25.66
N HIS A 346 0.50 10.70 24.60
CA HIS A 346 -0.25 11.58 23.71
C HIS A 346 -1.32 10.73 23.01
N ARG A 347 -2.48 10.59 23.65
CA ARG A 347 -3.69 10.01 23.05
C ARG A 347 -4.34 11.11 22.23
N ARG A 348 -4.61 10.85 20.94
CA ARG A 348 -5.44 11.78 20.16
C ARG A 348 -6.84 11.78 20.79
N SER A 349 -7.58 12.88 20.67
CA SER A 349 -8.93 12.98 21.25
C SER A 349 -9.89 11.87 20.78
N VAL A 350 -9.60 11.28 19.62
CA VAL A 350 -10.31 10.13 19.00
C VAL A 350 -9.98 8.76 19.62
N ASP A 351 -8.89 8.63 20.39
CA ASP A 351 -8.53 7.40 21.11
C ASP A 351 -9.37 7.18 22.39
N LYS A 352 -10.39 8.02 22.63
CA LYS A 352 -11.31 7.92 23.78
C LYS A 352 -12.24 6.70 23.76
N ARG A 353 -12.14 5.79 22.79
CA ARG A 353 -12.85 4.51 22.87
C ARG A 353 -12.01 3.50 23.64
N HIS A 354 -12.43 3.30 24.90
CA HIS A 354 -11.92 2.38 25.90
C HIS A 354 -10.94 2.99 26.91
N GLU A 355 -11.44 3.89 27.76
CA GLU A 355 -11.13 3.72 29.19
C GLU A 355 -11.74 2.38 29.64
N ARG A 356 -11.02 1.29 29.37
CA ARG A 356 -11.31 0.02 30.02
C ARG A 356 -11.14 0.26 31.52
N TYR A 357 -12.25 0.16 32.24
CA TYR A 357 -12.29 0.20 33.69
C TYR A 357 -11.20 -0.73 34.24
N LYS A 358 -10.23 -0.18 34.99
CA LYS A 358 -9.07 -0.89 35.55
C LYS A 358 -9.43 -1.78 36.75
N SER A 359 -10.66 -2.30 36.83
CA SER A 359 -11.00 -3.26 37.88
C SER A 359 -10.78 -4.68 37.37
N LYS A 360 -9.98 -5.46 38.11
CA LYS A 360 -9.84 -6.91 37.91
C LYS A 360 -11.09 -7.68 38.34
N LYS A 361 -12.09 -7.04 38.95
CA LYS A 361 -13.33 -7.69 39.39
C LYS A 361 -14.22 -8.00 38.20
N ARG A 362 -14.73 -9.23 38.14
CA ARG A 362 -15.61 -9.73 37.07
C ARG A 362 -17.03 -9.15 37.14
N TRP A 363 -17.43 -8.60 38.29
CA TRP A 363 -18.74 -8.01 38.58
C TRP A 363 -18.55 -6.73 39.42
N PHE A 364 -19.45 -5.76 39.27
CA PHE A 364 -19.49 -4.54 40.09
C PHE A 364 -20.13 -4.83 41.46
N SER A 365 -19.59 -4.25 42.53
CA SER A 365 -20.22 -4.25 43.85
C SER A 365 -21.02 -2.96 44.06
N VAL A 366 -21.90 -2.95 45.07
CA VAL A 366 -22.74 -1.77 45.41
C VAL A 366 -21.89 -0.53 45.68
N GLU A 367 -20.70 -0.72 46.27
CA GLU A 367 -19.71 0.32 46.56
C GLU A 367 -19.18 1.03 45.30
N ASP A 368 -19.23 0.38 44.14
CA ASP A 368 -18.75 0.97 42.89
C ASP A 368 -19.76 2.00 42.33
N PHE A 369 -21.00 2.01 42.81
CA PHE A 369 -22.05 2.93 42.38
C PHE A 369 -22.13 4.14 43.32
N LYS A 370 -22.22 5.34 42.75
CA LYS A 370 -22.34 6.58 43.50
C LYS A 370 -23.75 7.14 43.39
N LEU A 371 -24.37 7.47 44.51
CA LEU A 371 -25.62 8.23 44.51
C LEU A 371 -25.28 9.69 44.20
N ASP A 372 -25.91 10.26 43.18
CA ASP A 372 -25.86 11.69 42.91
C ASP A 372 -26.98 12.39 43.69
N ASP A 373 -26.59 13.05 44.78
CA ASP A 373 -27.51 13.72 45.71
C ASP A 373 -28.34 14.83 45.05
N ARG A 374 -27.89 15.39 43.90
CA ARG A 374 -28.66 16.41 43.17
C ARG A 374 -29.77 15.83 42.31
N THR A 375 -29.59 14.64 41.76
CA THR A 375 -30.54 14.04 40.81
C THR A 375 -31.26 12.82 41.37
N GLY A 376 -30.86 12.32 42.54
CA GLY A 376 -31.39 11.11 43.17
C GLY A 376 -31.08 9.83 42.39
N LYS A 377 -30.16 9.87 41.42
CA LYS A 377 -29.83 8.73 40.55
C LYS A 377 -28.54 8.05 41.00
N LEU A 378 -28.51 6.73 40.89
CA LEU A 378 -27.29 5.94 41.02
C LEU A 378 -26.47 6.03 39.74
N ILE A 379 -25.25 6.54 39.83
CA ILE A 379 -24.27 6.61 38.75
C ILE A 379 -23.44 5.33 38.78
N CYS A 380 -23.42 4.62 37.65
CA CYS A 380 -22.60 3.43 37.49
C CYS A 380 -21.11 3.76 37.29
N PRO A 381 -20.20 2.80 37.44
CA PRO A 381 -18.76 3.03 37.34
C PRO A 381 -18.28 3.50 35.96
N ALA A 382 -19.12 3.33 34.93
CA ALA A 382 -18.89 3.85 33.58
C ALA A 382 -19.37 5.30 33.39
N GLY A 383 -19.85 5.96 34.46
CA GLY A 383 -20.28 7.37 34.44
C GLY A 383 -21.70 7.61 33.92
N HIS A 384 -22.52 6.56 33.80
CA HIS A 384 -23.90 6.67 33.33
C HIS A 384 -24.89 6.56 34.49
N GLY A 385 -25.88 7.46 34.53
CA GLY A 385 -26.98 7.41 35.50
C GLY A 385 -27.96 6.28 35.20
N LEU A 386 -28.26 5.46 36.19
CA LEU A 386 -29.24 4.40 36.10
C LEU A 386 -30.66 4.97 36.21
N TYR A 387 -31.59 4.39 35.45
CA TYR A 387 -33.00 4.74 35.52
C TYR A 387 -33.67 3.97 36.65
N VAL A 388 -34.35 4.67 37.54
CA VAL A 388 -35.27 4.04 38.51
C VAL A 388 -36.54 3.68 37.75
N ARG A 389 -36.85 2.38 37.69
CA ARG A 389 -38.13 1.90 37.17
C ARG A 389 -39.10 1.98 38.35
N ASN A 390 -40.06 2.91 38.29
CA ASN A 390 -41.19 2.92 39.24
C ASN A 390 -42.02 1.66 39.09
#